data_AF-A0A2E5HTR6-F1
#
_entry.id   AF-A0A2E5HTR6-F1
#
_cell.length_a   1.000
_cell.length_b   1.000
_cell.length_c   1.000
_cell.angle_alpha   90.00
_cell.angle_beta   90.00
_cell.angle_gamma   90.00
#
_symmetry.space_group_name_H-M   'P 1'
#
loop_
_entity.id
_entity.type
_entity.pdbx_description
1 polymer ?
#
loop_
_entity_poly.entity_id
_entity_poly.type
_entity_poly.pdbx_seq_one_letter_code
_entity_poly.pdbx_strand_id
1 'polypeptide(L)'
;MSQIAGINVISGAGFYVNAVHPENMDELSESYLSEKIANEVLVGIDGTDIRAGIIGEIGCTWPLHKNERKVLRAAAIAQKETGAPILIHPGRNPKAPIEILNILSQAGADISHTVMGHLDRTISEVSDLLEIANSGCYLEYDLFGNETSYYALGDIVMPNDAQRMEYISALISNGFGDKIVVSHDICHKHSMSSYGGHGYSHILENIAPRMAQRGFTEDQINAIIIENPARLLTFS
;
A
#
# COMPACT_ATOMS: atom_id res chain seq x y z
N MET A 1 -0.69 20.06 9.89
CA MET A 1 0.32 19.03 10.27
C MET A 1 1.64 19.27 9.55
N SER A 2 1.69 19.14 8.21
CA SER A 2 2.92 19.35 7.41
C SER A 2 3.73 20.59 7.80
N GLN A 3 3.10 21.77 7.83
CA GLN A 3 3.78 23.03 8.20
C GLN A 3 4.37 23.05 9.61
N ILE A 4 3.68 22.44 10.58
CA ILE A 4 4.12 22.44 12.00
C ILE A 4 5.28 21.46 12.19
N ALA A 5 5.20 20.29 11.55
CA ALA A 5 6.19 19.23 11.67
C ALA A 5 7.38 19.40 10.71
N GLY A 6 7.28 20.27 9.70
CA GLY A 6 8.33 20.46 8.70
C GLY A 6 8.52 19.26 7.76
N ILE A 7 7.48 18.44 7.57
CA ILE A 7 7.51 17.24 6.71
C ILE A 7 6.53 17.36 5.55
N ASN A 8 6.83 16.66 4.45
CA ASN A 8 5.89 16.48 3.36
C ASN A 8 4.83 15.45 3.76
N VAL A 9 3.55 15.78 3.53
CA VAL A 9 2.43 14.86 3.75
C VAL A 9 1.70 14.73 2.42
N ILE A 10 1.63 13.50 1.90
CA ILE A 10 0.90 13.19 0.68
C ILE A 10 -0.46 12.61 1.08
N SER A 11 -1.53 13.23 0.60
CA SER A 11 -2.89 12.75 0.84
C SER A 11 -3.29 11.71 -0.20
N GLY A 12 -4.13 10.75 0.20
CA GLY A 12 -4.72 9.76 -0.69
C GLY A 12 -6.15 10.14 -1.11
N ALA A 13 -6.60 9.59 -2.23
CA ALA A 13 -7.97 9.69 -2.74
C ALA A 13 -8.53 8.30 -3.03
N GLY A 14 -9.79 8.02 -2.67
CA GLY A 14 -10.38 6.71 -2.96
C GLY A 14 -11.51 6.28 -2.05
N PHE A 15 -11.85 5.00 -2.14
CA PHE A 15 -12.89 4.36 -1.34
C PHE A 15 -12.32 3.11 -0.69
N TYR A 16 -12.66 2.93 0.58
CA TYR A 16 -12.16 1.83 1.37
C TYR A 16 -13.00 0.55 1.20
N VAL A 17 -13.05 -0.33 2.20
CA VAL A 17 -13.79 -1.59 2.12
C VAL A 17 -15.31 -1.39 2.08
N ASN A 18 -16.04 -2.37 1.55
CA ASN A 18 -17.50 -2.32 1.38
C ASN A 18 -18.25 -1.90 2.67
N ALA A 19 -17.77 -2.31 3.85
CA ALA A 19 -18.40 -2.02 5.14
C ALA A 19 -18.44 -0.53 5.50
N VAL A 20 -17.62 0.31 4.87
CA VAL A 20 -17.54 1.76 5.12
C VAL A 20 -17.83 2.59 3.86
N HIS A 21 -18.33 1.96 2.80
CA HIS A 21 -18.82 2.68 1.63
C HIS A 21 -20.02 3.57 2.01
N PRO A 22 -20.25 4.69 1.28
CA PRO A 22 -21.43 5.52 1.51
C PRO A 22 -22.72 4.73 1.25
N GLU A 23 -23.81 5.10 1.93
CA GLU A 23 -25.09 4.38 1.85
C GLU A 23 -25.63 4.24 0.42
N ASN A 24 -25.38 5.25 -0.44
CA ASN A 24 -25.82 5.27 -1.83
C ASN A 24 -24.80 4.65 -2.82
N MET A 25 -23.80 3.89 -2.35
CA MET A 25 -22.73 3.37 -3.19
C MET A 25 -23.23 2.52 -4.36
N ASP A 26 -24.33 1.78 -4.19
CA ASP A 26 -24.93 0.96 -5.25
C ASP A 26 -25.42 1.80 -6.45
N GLU A 27 -25.85 3.03 -6.20
CA GLU A 27 -26.40 3.96 -7.20
C GLU A 27 -25.30 4.72 -7.94
N LEU A 28 -24.15 4.92 -7.30
CA LEU A 28 -23.02 5.62 -7.90
C LEU A 28 -22.45 4.83 -9.08
N SER A 29 -22.34 5.49 -10.24
CA SER A 29 -21.74 4.88 -11.42
C SER A 29 -20.22 4.80 -11.30
N GLU A 30 -19.62 3.86 -12.02
CA GLU A 30 -18.16 3.74 -12.11
C GLU A 30 -17.50 5.03 -12.61
N SER A 31 -18.11 5.70 -13.59
CA SER A 31 -17.63 6.98 -14.13
C SER A 31 -17.67 8.10 -13.10
N TYR A 32 -18.70 8.14 -12.26
CA TYR A 32 -18.78 9.13 -11.18
C TYR A 32 -17.67 8.90 -10.15
N LEU A 33 -17.42 7.63 -9.79
CA LEU A 33 -16.35 7.29 -8.85
C LEU A 33 -14.98 7.65 -9.40
N SER A 34 -14.71 7.38 -10.69
CA SER A 34 -13.42 7.73 -11.31
C SER A 34 -13.25 9.24 -11.40
N GLU A 35 -14.28 9.99 -11.81
CA GLU A 35 -14.26 11.45 -11.89
C GLU A 35 -14.05 12.07 -10.50
N LYS A 36 -14.67 11.51 -9.46
CA LYS A 36 -14.45 11.97 -8.08
C LYS A 36 -13.00 11.80 -7.65
N ILE A 37 -12.42 10.60 -7.85
CA ILE A 37 -11.02 10.32 -7.51
C ILE A 37 -10.09 11.25 -8.31
N ALA A 38 -10.32 11.41 -9.62
CA ALA A 38 -9.50 12.27 -10.47
C ALA A 38 -9.59 13.75 -10.03
N ASN A 39 -10.77 14.23 -9.65
CA ASN A 39 -10.93 15.59 -9.14
C ASN A 39 -10.19 15.82 -7.81
N GLU A 40 -10.17 14.85 -6.90
CA GLU A 40 -9.40 14.94 -5.65
C GLU A 40 -7.89 15.06 -5.90
N VAL A 41 -7.40 14.46 -6.99
CA VAL A 41 -5.99 14.53 -7.43
C VAL A 41 -5.69 15.83 -8.20
N LEU A 42 -6.57 16.24 -9.12
CA LEU A 42 -6.28 17.35 -10.05
C LEU A 42 -6.73 18.73 -9.54
N VAL A 43 -7.80 18.76 -8.75
CA VAL A 43 -8.46 20.00 -8.32
C VAL A 43 -8.25 20.24 -6.84
N GLY A 44 -8.78 19.35 -6.00
CA GLY A 44 -8.66 19.42 -4.54
C GLY A 44 -9.71 18.60 -3.79
N ILE A 45 -9.51 18.45 -2.49
CA ILE A 45 -10.28 17.58 -1.58
C ILE A 45 -11.19 18.44 -0.69
N ASP A 46 -12.43 17.98 -0.47
CA ASP A 46 -13.38 18.55 0.49
C ASP A 46 -13.58 20.07 0.38
N GLY A 47 -13.57 20.60 -0.85
CA GLY A 47 -13.75 22.03 -1.12
C GLY A 47 -12.51 22.89 -0.84
N THR A 48 -11.37 22.28 -0.58
CA THR A 48 -10.06 22.94 -0.44
C THR A 48 -9.26 22.87 -1.75
N ASP A 49 -8.12 23.55 -1.80
CA ASP A 49 -7.11 23.44 -2.87
C ASP A 49 -6.04 22.36 -2.60
N ILE A 50 -6.19 21.60 -1.51
CA ILE A 50 -5.30 20.49 -1.15
C ILE A 50 -5.64 19.29 -2.03
N ARG A 51 -4.64 18.74 -2.71
CA ARG A 51 -4.80 17.63 -3.66
C ARG A 51 -4.24 16.33 -3.13
N ALA A 52 -4.81 15.22 -3.58
CA ALA A 52 -4.24 13.90 -3.39
C ALA A 52 -3.02 13.70 -4.30
N GLY A 53 -2.03 12.95 -3.80
CA GLY A 53 -0.86 12.53 -4.58
C GLY A 53 -0.79 11.03 -4.85
N ILE A 54 -1.77 10.26 -4.35
CA ILE A 54 -1.92 8.82 -4.57
C ILE A 54 -3.40 8.43 -4.57
N ILE A 55 -3.77 7.46 -5.39
CA ILE A 55 -5.11 6.87 -5.40
C ILE A 55 -5.09 5.70 -4.41
N GLY A 56 -5.60 5.91 -3.21
CA GLY A 56 -5.76 4.86 -2.21
C GLY A 56 -5.72 5.35 -0.76
N GLU A 57 -5.73 4.42 0.21
CA GLU A 57 -5.80 2.97 -0.03
C GLU A 57 -7.17 2.53 -0.59
N ILE A 58 -7.17 1.80 -1.70
CA ILE A 58 -8.39 1.21 -2.27
C ILE A 58 -8.70 -0.08 -1.52
N GLY A 59 -9.79 -0.07 -0.78
CA GLY A 59 -10.17 -1.15 0.14
C GLY A 59 -10.82 -2.33 -0.55
N CYS A 60 -10.24 -3.51 -0.35
CA CYS A 60 -10.77 -4.77 -0.84
C CYS A 60 -10.96 -5.77 0.31
N THR A 61 -12.13 -6.40 0.37
CA THR A 61 -12.32 -7.58 1.23
C THR A 61 -12.12 -8.88 0.46
N TRP A 62 -12.23 -10.01 1.16
CA TRP A 62 -12.26 -11.32 0.53
C TRP A 62 -13.48 -12.13 0.99
N PRO A 63 -14.31 -12.64 0.06
CA PRO A 63 -14.31 -12.37 -1.38
C PRO A 63 -14.66 -10.91 -1.72
N LEU A 64 -14.20 -10.41 -2.87
CA LEU A 64 -14.52 -9.04 -3.32
C LEU A 64 -16.02 -8.82 -3.53
N HIS A 65 -16.55 -7.75 -2.93
CA HIS A 65 -17.91 -7.28 -3.19
C HIS A 65 -18.06 -6.62 -4.56
N LYS A 66 -19.31 -6.52 -5.05
CA LYS A 66 -19.64 -5.85 -6.33
C LYS A 66 -19.10 -4.41 -6.38
N ASN A 67 -19.27 -3.65 -5.29
CA ASN A 67 -18.83 -2.25 -5.25
C ASN A 67 -17.32 -2.11 -5.11
N GLU A 68 -16.63 -3.03 -4.45
CA GLU A 68 -15.16 -3.04 -4.42
C GLU A 68 -14.57 -3.28 -5.81
N ARG A 69 -15.15 -4.21 -6.59
CA ARG A 69 -14.77 -4.40 -8.01
C ARG A 69 -15.04 -3.15 -8.86
N LYS A 70 -16.13 -2.44 -8.58
CA LYS A 70 -16.48 -1.16 -9.24
C LYS A 70 -15.46 -0.06 -8.90
N VAL A 71 -15.06 0.04 -7.64
CA VAL A 71 -14.02 0.99 -7.18
C VAL A 71 -12.67 0.66 -7.80
N LEU A 72 -12.27 -0.60 -7.88
CA LEU A 72 -11.01 -0.99 -8.53
C LEU A 72 -10.93 -0.52 -9.98
N ARG A 73 -12.01 -0.72 -10.77
CA ARG A 73 -12.05 -0.23 -12.16
C ARG A 73 -12.08 1.30 -12.22
N ALA A 74 -12.81 1.95 -11.33
CA ALA A 74 -12.81 3.42 -11.24
C ALA A 74 -11.43 3.99 -10.90
N ALA A 75 -10.68 3.34 -9.98
CA ALA A 75 -9.32 3.72 -9.62
C ALA A 75 -8.36 3.57 -10.81
N ALA A 76 -8.47 2.49 -11.60
CA ALA A 76 -7.69 2.31 -12.83
C ALA A 76 -7.96 3.42 -13.87
N ILE A 77 -9.22 3.80 -14.04
CA ILE A 77 -9.59 4.91 -14.94
C ILE A 77 -9.01 6.24 -14.45
N ALA A 78 -9.14 6.53 -13.15
CA ALA A 78 -8.58 7.75 -12.56
C ALA A 78 -7.05 7.79 -12.62
N GLN A 79 -6.38 6.64 -12.44
CA GLN A 79 -4.92 6.54 -12.60
C GLN A 79 -4.50 6.93 -14.01
N LYS A 80 -5.19 6.42 -15.03
CA LYS A 80 -4.91 6.75 -16.43
C LYS A 80 -5.15 8.23 -16.76
N GLU A 81 -6.13 8.86 -16.14
CA GLU A 81 -6.43 10.28 -16.35
C GLU A 81 -5.43 11.21 -15.66
N THR A 82 -4.96 10.81 -14.48
CA THR A 82 -4.18 11.70 -13.60
C THR A 82 -2.67 11.41 -13.57
N GLY A 83 -2.26 10.19 -13.92
CA GLY A 83 -0.89 9.70 -13.73
C GLY A 83 -0.55 9.34 -12.28
N ALA A 84 -1.44 9.55 -11.30
CA ALA A 84 -1.15 9.26 -9.89
C ALA A 84 -1.00 7.74 -9.65
N PRO A 85 -0.11 7.30 -8.72
CA PRO A 85 0.02 5.89 -8.37
C PRO A 85 -1.25 5.34 -7.69
N ILE A 86 -1.43 4.02 -7.70
CA ILE A 86 -2.50 3.33 -6.94
C ILE A 86 -1.91 2.61 -5.72
N LEU A 87 -2.55 2.72 -4.56
CA LEU A 87 -2.30 1.89 -3.38
C LEU A 87 -3.51 0.99 -3.08
N ILE A 88 -3.27 -0.31 -2.96
CA ILE A 88 -4.30 -1.33 -2.69
C ILE A 88 -4.20 -1.84 -1.26
N HIS A 89 -5.35 -1.90 -0.58
CA HIS A 89 -5.54 -2.69 0.62
C HIS A 89 -6.18 -4.04 0.26
N PRO A 90 -5.43 -5.14 0.20
CA PRO A 90 -6.01 -6.43 -0.15
C PRO A 90 -6.74 -7.08 1.03
N GLY A 91 -7.72 -7.91 0.68
CA GLY A 91 -8.30 -8.86 1.61
C GLY A 91 -7.24 -9.86 2.10
N ARG A 92 -7.49 -10.49 3.25
CA ARG A 92 -6.51 -11.36 3.96
C ARG A 92 -6.33 -12.76 3.35
N ASN A 93 -6.83 -13.00 2.14
CA ASN A 93 -6.66 -14.27 1.47
C ASN A 93 -5.46 -14.21 0.51
N PRO A 94 -4.59 -15.23 0.45
CA PRO A 94 -3.43 -15.22 -0.45
C PRO A 94 -3.78 -15.06 -1.94
N LYS A 95 -5.01 -15.37 -2.35
CA LYS A 95 -5.48 -15.19 -3.75
C LYS A 95 -5.94 -13.76 -4.06
N ALA A 96 -6.15 -12.92 -3.05
CA ALA A 96 -6.69 -11.58 -3.23
C ALA A 96 -5.76 -10.67 -4.05
N PRO A 97 -4.44 -10.60 -3.80
CA PRO A 97 -3.56 -9.72 -4.58
C PRO A 97 -3.61 -9.97 -6.09
N ILE A 98 -3.49 -11.23 -6.53
CA ILE A 98 -3.52 -11.58 -7.96
C ILE A 98 -4.90 -11.31 -8.58
N GLU A 99 -6.01 -11.58 -7.87
CA GLU A 99 -7.34 -11.23 -8.36
C GLU A 99 -7.48 -9.71 -8.58
N ILE A 100 -6.99 -8.90 -7.63
CA ILE A 100 -7.06 -7.44 -7.70
C ILE A 100 -6.19 -6.90 -8.85
N LEU A 101 -4.95 -7.35 -8.96
CA LEU A 101 -4.04 -6.94 -10.04
C LEU A 101 -4.60 -7.28 -11.43
N ASN A 102 -5.25 -8.43 -11.58
CA ASN A 102 -5.93 -8.79 -12.82
C ASN A 102 -7.08 -7.85 -13.16
N ILE A 103 -7.89 -7.44 -12.18
CA ILE A 103 -8.99 -6.48 -12.40
C ILE A 103 -8.44 -5.11 -12.82
N LEU A 104 -7.40 -4.62 -12.14
CA LEU A 104 -6.75 -3.35 -12.46
C LEU A 104 -6.14 -3.38 -13.87
N SER A 105 -5.39 -4.43 -14.19
CA SER A 105 -4.77 -4.61 -15.50
C SER A 105 -5.80 -4.66 -16.63
N GLN A 106 -6.90 -5.42 -16.44
CA GLN A 106 -8.01 -5.48 -17.41
C GLN A 106 -8.73 -4.14 -17.59
N ALA A 107 -8.76 -3.31 -16.54
CA ALA A 107 -9.30 -1.94 -16.59
C ALA A 107 -8.31 -0.92 -17.17
N GLY A 108 -7.08 -1.35 -17.50
CA GLY A 108 -6.05 -0.52 -18.12
C GLY A 108 -5.19 0.28 -17.15
N ALA A 109 -5.11 -0.14 -15.88
CA ALA A 109 -4.16 0.42 -14.92
C ALA A 109 -2.71 0.13 -15.32
N ASP A 110 -1.81 1.06 -15.05
CA ASP A 110 -0.38 0.80 -15.04
C ASP A 110 0.00 0.07 -13.75
N ILE A 111 0.21 -1.24 -13.87
CA ILE A 111 0.60 -2.10 -12.76
C ILE A 111 2.00 -1.75 -12.25
N SER A 112 2.88 -1.24 -13.11
CA SER A 112 4.23 -0.83 -12.70
C SER A 112 4.23 0.38 -11.75
N HIS A 113 3.10 1.10 -11.70
CA HIS A 113 2.79 2.25 -10.85
C HIS A 113 1.64 1.98 -9.85
N THR A 114 1.50 0.70 -9.45
CA THR A 114 0.54 0.22 -8.45
C THR A 114 1.28 -0.44 -7.30
N VAL A 115 0.82 -0.21 -6.07
CA VAL A 115 1.33 -0.76 -4.82
C VAL A 115 0.36 -1.78 -4.26
N MET A 116 0.86 -2.97 -3.96
CA MET A 116 0.11 -3.97 -3.20
C MET A 116 0.51 -3.89 -1.72
N GLY A 117 -0.38 -3.33 -0.91
CA GLY A 117 -0.24 -3.22 0.55
C GLY A 117 -0.31 -4.56 1.27
N HIS A 118 0.08 -4.54 2.55
CA HIS A 118 -0.19 -5.59 3.52
C HIS A 118 0.23 -7.02 3.13
N LEU A 119 1.35 -7.15 2.39
CA LEU A 119 1.84 -8.47 1.99
C LEU A 119 2.26 -9.30 3.22
N ASP A 120 2.82 -8.65 4.23
CA ASP A 120 3.25 -9.28 5.50
C ASP A 120 2.14 -10.02 6.25
N ARG A 121 0.89 -9.54 6.21
CA ARG A 121 -0.27 -10.19 6.85
C ARG A 121 -1.12 -11.04 5.92
N THR A 122 -0.70 -11.22 4.66
CA THR A 122 -1.52 -11.84 3.61
C THR A 122 -0.80 -12.99 2.90
N ILE A 123 0.52 -12.89 2.72
CA ILE A 123 1.32 -13.87 1.98
C ILE A 123 2.45 -14.39 2.87
N SER A 124 2.48 -15.71 3.08
CA SER A 124 3.52 -16.38 3.89
C SER A 124 4.56 -17.12 3.05
N GLU A 125 4.27 -17.40 1.78
CA GLU A 125 5.12 -18.20 0.89
C GLU A 125 5.89 -17.31 -0.09
N VAL A 126 7.20 -17.54 -0.20
CA VAL A 126 8.06 -16.78 -1.13
C VAL A 126 7.64 -17.00 -2.59
N SER A 127 7.17 -18.19 -2.96
CA SER A 127 6.67 -18.45 -4.33
C SER A 127 5.54 -17.50 -4.73
N ASP A 128 4.63 -17.25 -3.80
CA ASP A 128 3.44 -16.44 -4.03
C ASP A 128 3.84 -14.95 -4.08
N LEU A 129 4.80 -14.53 -3.25
CA LEU A 129 5.41 -13.20 -3.34
C LEU A 129 6.07 -12.97 -4.70
N LEU A 130 6.80 -13.96 -5.23
CA LEU A 130 7.44 -13.86 -6.53
C LEU A 130 6.40 -13.82 -7.67
N GLU A 131 5.28 -14.52 -7.55
CA GLU A 131 4.18 -14.40 -8.52
C GLU A 131 3.64 -12.98 -8.56
N ILE A 132 3.39 -12.37 -7.40
CA ILE A 132 2.93 -10.97 -7.30
C ILE A 132 4.00 -10.02 -7.87
N ALA A 133 5.27 -10.23 -7.52
CA ALA A 133 6.39 -9.41 -8.00
C ALA A 133 6.52 -9.42 -9.53
N ASN A 134 6.29 -10.57 -10.17
CA ASN A 134 6.33 -10.71 -11.63
C ASN A 134 5.23 -9.91 -12.35
N SER A 135 4.18 -9.47 -11.65
CA SER A 135 3.20 -8.54 -12.24
C SER A 135 3.78 -7.15 -12.53
N GLY A 136 4.90 -6.80 -11.88
CA GLY A 136 5.57 -5.51 -11.98
C GLY A 136 5.12 -4.48 -10.95
N CYS A 137 4.16 -4.81 -10.08
CA CYS A 137 3.70 -3.92 -9.01
C CYS A 137 4.77 -3.70 -7.94
N TYR A 138 4.61 -2.63 -7.17
CA TYR A 138 5.34 -2.44 -5.92
C TYR A 138 4.78 -3.38 -4.85
N LEU A 139 5.69 -3.91 -4.05
CA LEU A 139 5.45 -4.84 -2.95
C LEU A 139 5.64 -4.07 -1.64
N GLU A 140 4.57 -3.89 -0.89
CA GLU A 140 4.60 -3.12 0.34
C GLU A 140 4.59 -4.01 1.58
N TYR A 141 5.60 -3.79 2.43
CA TYR A 141 5.69 -4.30 3.79
C TYR A 141 5.42 -3.14 4.75
N ASP A 142 4.14 -2.88 4.98
CA ASP A 142 3.65 -1.72 5.73
C ASP A 142 3.40 -2.01 7.21
N LEU A 143 3.70 -3.20 7.74
CA LEU A 143 3.45 -3.52 9.15
C LEU A 143 4.70 -3.60 10.03
N PHE A 144 5.80 -2.90 9.69
CA PHE A 144 7.00 -2.88 10.55
C PHE A 144 6.69 -2.36 11.96
N GLY A 145 7.15 -3.09 12.98
CA GLY A 145 6.86 -2.82 14.38
C GLY A 145 5.51 -3.34 14.89
N ASN A 146 4.65 -3.87 13.99
CA ASN A 146 3.42 -4.56 14.39
C ASN A 146 3.71 -6.06 14.55
N GLU A 147 3.92 -6.48 15.79
CA GLU A 147 4.15 -7.86 16.18
C GLU A 147 3.05 -8.29 17.16
N THR A 148 2.17 -9.20 16.72
CA THR A 148 1.10 -9.75 17.56
C THR A 148 1.25 -11.25 17.70
N SER A 149 1.12 -11.75 18.92
CA SER A 149 1.13 -13.19 19.21
C SER A 149 -0.14 -13.90 18.74
N TYR A 150 -1.24 -13.16 18.61
CA TYR A 150 -2.51 -13.66 18.07
C TYR A 150 -3.15 -12.60 17.18
N TYR A 151 -3.25 -12.90 15.89
CA TYR A 151 -3.90 -12.02 14.93
C TYR A 151 -5.37 -12.42 14.75
N ALA A 152 -6.27 -11.68 15.40
CA ALA A 152 -7.70 -12.02 15.41
C ALA A 152 -8.40 -11.85 14.06
N LEU A 153 -7.78 -11.17 13.09
CA LEU A 153 -8.42 -10.81 11.82
C LEU A 153 -8.16 -11.82 10.70
N GLY A 154 -7.30 -12.82 10.92
CA GLY A 154 -6.99 -13.84 9.91
C GLY A 154 -6.16 -14.99 10.48
N ASP A 155 -6.19 -16.13 9.79
CA ASP A 155 -5.44 -17.34 10.16
C ASP A 155 -4.01 -17.29 9.60
N ILE A 156 -3.17 -16.45 10.20
CA ILE A 156 -1.76 -16.29 9.85
C ILE A 156 -0.92 -16.05 11.10
N VAL A 157 0.29 -16.61 11.12
CA VAL A 157 1.32 -16.23 12.08
C VAL A 157 1.93 -14.93 11.59
N MET A 158 1.59 -13.83 12.25
CA MET A 158 2.09 -12.51 11.89
C MET A 158 3.62 -12.50 11.93
N PRO A 159 4.30 -12.13 10.83
CA PRO A 159 5.75 -12.06 10.82
C PRO A 159 6.20 -10.96 11.77
N ASN A 160 7.28 -11.22 12.50
CA ASN A 160 8.02 -10.18 13.19
C ASN A 160 8.93 -9.42 12.21
N ASP A 161 9.59 -8.36 12.66
CA ASP A 161 10.42 -7.55 11.76
C ASP A 161 11.62 -8.30 11.18
N ALA A 162 12.14 -9.30 11.90
CA ALA A 162 13.21 -10.14 11.36
C ALA A 162 12.73 -10.96 10.16
N GLN A 163 11.54 -11.54 10.27
CA GLN A 163 10.92 -12.29 9.18
C GLN A 163 10.53 -11.38 8.01
N ARG A 164 10.04 -10.16 8.26
CA ARG A 164 9.82 -9.15 7.19
C ARG A 164 11.11 -8.88 6.41
N MET A 165 12.23 -8.66 7.10
CA MET A 165 13.53 -8.49 6.45
C MET A 165 13.98 -9.74 5.68
N GLU A 166 13.68 -10.96 6.14
CA GLU A 166 13.98 -12.19 5.41
C GLU A 166 13.20 -12.28 4.09
N TYR A 167 11.91 -11.94 4.09
CA TYR A 167 11.12 -11.87 2.86
C TYR A 167 11.66 -10.80 1.88
N ILE A 168 11.98 -9.61 2.39
CA ILE A 168 12.59 -8.54 1.58
C ILE A 168 13.93 -9.02 0.98
N SER A 169 14.78 -9.67 1.78
CA SER A 169 16.05 -10.23 1.29
C SER A 169 15.84 -11.28 0.19
N ALA A 170 14.80 -12.11 0.31
CA ALA A 170 14.44 -13.09 -0.72
C ALA A 170 13.99 -12.40 -2.02
N LEU A 171 13.17 -11.35 -1.94
CA LEU A 171 12.73 -10.55 -3.10
C LEU A 171 13.90 -9.87 -3.80
N ILE A 172 14.81 -9.25 -3.04
CA ILE A 172 16.04 -8.64 -3.57
C ILE A 172 16.90 -9.69 -4.30
N SER A 173 17.10 -10.86 -3.68
CA SER A 173 17.90 -11.94 -4.27
C SER A 173 17.31 -12.50 -5.57
N ASN A 174 16.01 -12.31 -5.79
CA ASN A 174 15.30 -12.66 -7.03
C ASN A 174 15.17 -11.49 -8.01
N GLY A 175 15.81 -10.34 -7.75
CA GLY A 175 15.88 -9.22 -8.67
C GLY A 175 14.76 -8.19 -8.55
N PHE A 176 13.95 -8.22 -7.48
CA PHE A 176 12.80 -7.32 -7.29
C PHE A 176 13.07 -6.18 -6.29
N GLY A 177 14.34 -5.88 -5.99
CA GLY A 177 14.71 -4.91 -4.96
C GLY A 177 14.24 -3.47 -5.23
N ASP A 178 14.04 -3.10 -6.50
CA ASP A 178 13.58 -1.78 -6.95
C ASP A 178 12.06 -1.61 -6.89
N LYS A 179 11.34 -2.67 -6.48
CA LYS A 179 9.88 -2.71 -6.33
C LYS A 179 9.43 -2.87 -4.87
N ILE A 180 10.32 -2.70 -3.90
CA ILE A 180 9.98 -2.85 -2.48
C ILE A 180 9.78 -1.48 -1.83
N VAL A 181 8.67 -1.31 -1.13
CA VAL A 181 8.41 -0.15 -0.24
C VAL A 181 8.01 -0.65 1.14
N VAL A 182 8.25 0.17 2.17
CA VAL A 182 8.05 -0.21 3.57
C VAL A 182 7.38 0.91 4.35
N SER A 183 6.57 0.54 5.34
CA SER A 183 5.85 1.48 6.20
C SER A 183 5.48 0.83 7.55
N HIS A 184 4.68 1.51 8.35
CA HIS A 184 4.23 1.08 9.69
C HIS A 184 2.72 0.87 9.83
N ASP A 185 1.92 1.38 8.89
CA ASP A 185 0.45 1.39 8.95
C ASP A 185 -0.08 1.82 10.33
N ILE A 186 0.43 2.95 10.83
CA ILE A 186 0.00 3.49 12.13
C ILE A 186 -1.41 4.05 11.98
N CYS A 187 -2.39 3.19 12.23
CA CYS A 187 -3.81 3.50 12.26
C CYS A 187 -4.44 3.38 13.68
N HIS A 188 -3.62 3.07 14.69
CA HIS A 188 -4.06 2.90 16.08
C HIS A 188 -3.27 3.76 17.06
N LYS A 189 -3.95 4.31 18.08
CA LYS A 189 -3.31 5.12 19.14
C LYS A 189 -2.19 4.36 19.85
N HIS A 190 -2.37 3.07 20.12
CA HIS A 190 -1.39 2.26 20.84
C HIS A 190 -0.10 2.03 20.05
N SER A 191 -0.09 2.23 18.72
CA SER A 191 1.12 2.13 17.90
C SER A 191 2.00 3.38 17.98
N MET A 192 1.47 4.49 18.51
CA MET A 192 2.22 5.73 18.70
C MET A 192 3.17 5.64 19.91
N SER A 193 4.36 6.24 19.80
CA SER A 193 5.37 6.27 20.88
C SER A 193 4.85 6.89 22.19
N SER A 194 3.97 7.89 22.10
CA SER A 194 3.33 8.51 23.27
C SER A 194 2.42 7.57 24.07
N TYR A 195 2.00 6.46 23.46
CA TYR A 195 1.18 5.41 24.09
C TYR A 195 1.97 4.11 24.28
N GLY A 196 3.30 4.14 24.13
CA GLY A 196 4.18 2.98 24.30
C GLY A 196 4.35 2.09 23.06
N GLY A 197 3.84 2.52 21.90
CA GLY A 197 4.06 1.84 20.62
C GLY A 197 5.39 2.21 19.96
N HIS A 198 5.65 1.64 18.78
CA HIS A 198 6.90 1.81 18.05
C HIS A 198 7.05 3.20 17.38
N GLY A 199 5.95 3.84 16.97
CA GLY A 199 5.94 5.16 16.35
C GLY A 199 6.60 5.24 14.96
N TYR A 200 6.47 6.40 14.31
CA TYR A 200 6.93 6.63 12.93
C TYR A 200 8.46 6.58 12.74
N SER A 201 9.25 6.73 13.81
CA SER A 201 10.72 6.65 13.71
C SER A 201 11.25 5.23 13.62
N HIS A 202 10.40 4.21 13.85
CA HIS A 202 10.84 2.84 14.04
C HIS A 202 11.66 2.27 12.87
N ILE A 203 11.27 2.58 11.62
CA ILE A 203 12.01 2.09 10.44
C ILE A 203 13.42 2.68 10.41
N LEU A 204 13.55 3.98 10.68
CA LEU A 204 14.84 4.68 10.61
C LEU A 204 15.74 4.33 11.80
N GLU A 205 15.19 4.30 13.01
CA GLU A 205 15.96 4.10 14.24
C GLU A 205 16.28 2.64 14.54
N ASN A 206 15.43 1.70 14.08
CA ASN A 206 15.55 0.28 14.45
C ASN A 206 15.72 -0.63 13.24
N ILE A 207 14.89 -0.47 12.19
CA ILE A 207 14.90 -1.41 11.06
C ILE A 207 16.11 -1.20 10.16
N ALA A 208 16.43 0.02 9.76
CA ALA A 208 17.59 0.29 8.90
C ALA A 208 18.92 -0.19 9.52
N PRO A 209 19.22 0.06 10.81
CA PRO A 209 20.40 -0.53 11.46
C PRO A 209 20.37 -2.07 11.50
N ARG A 210 19.19 -2.68 11.73
CA ARG A 210 19.03 -4.14 11.74
C ARG A 210 19.16 -4.77 10.35
N MET A 211 18.77 -4.07 9.30
CA MET A 211 18.99 -4.47 7.90
C MET A 211 20.50 -4.50 7.62
N ALA A 212 21.24 -3.45 7.99
CA ALA A 212 22.69 -3.41 7.81
C ALA A 212 23.41 -4.57 8.55
N GLN A 213 23.02 -4.84 9.81
CA GLN A 213 23.53 -5.98 10.58
C GLN A 213 23.22 -7.35 9.94
N ARG A 214 22.16 -7.42 9.13
CA ARG A 214 21.72 -8.63 8.40
C ARG A 214 22.32 -8.73 6.99
N GLY A 215 23.24 -7.84 6.63
CA GLY A 215 23.97 -7.91 5.35
C GLY A 215 23.30 -7.20 4.18
N PHE A 216 22.26 -6.40 4.42
CA PHE A 216 21.77 -5.48 3.41
C PHE A 216 22.84 -4.42 3.12
N THR A 217 23.06 -4.14 1.84
CA THR A 217 23.98 -3.07 1.43
C THR A 217 23.34 -1.71 1.70
N GLU A 218 24.18 -0.68 1.81
CA GLU A 218 23.69 0.70 1.94
C GLU A 218 22.79 1.09 0.75
N ASP A 219 23.16 0.70 -0.47
CA ASP A 219 22.34 0.92 -1.66
C ASP A 219 20.97 0.24 -1.58
N GLN A 220 20.89 -0.98 -1.05
CA GLN A 220 19.61 -1.67 -0.86
C GLN A 220 18.72 -0.96 0.16
N ILE A 221 19.31 -0.50 1.27
CA ILE A 221 18.59 0.24 2.31
C ILE A 221 18.10 1.59 1.76
N ASN A 222 18.95 2.31 1.03
CA ASN A 222 18.59 3.57 0.37
C ASN A 222 17.53 3.37 -0.70
N ALA A 223 17.61 2.29 -1.48
CA ALA A 223 16.59 1.95 -2.46
C ALA A 223 15.22 1.80 -1.78
N ILE A 224 15.15 1.06 -0.68
CA ILE A 224 13.90 0.82 0.07
C ILE A 224 13.33 2.10 0.69
N ILE A 225 14.18 2.92 1.34
CA ILE A 225 13.73 4.04 2.17
C ILE A 225 13.60 5.35 1.38
N ILE A 226 14.34 5.49 0.28
CA ILE A 226 14.47 6.75 -0.46
C ILE A 226 14.05 6.57 -1.92
N GLU A 227 14.73 5.71 -2.67
CA GLU A 227 14.65 5.74 -4.13
C GLU A 227 13.35 5.15 -4.67
N ASN A 228 12.94 3.99 -4.15
CA ASN A 228 11.70 3.33 -4.53
C ASN A 228 10.47 4.18 -4.22
N PRO A 229 10.27 4.70 -2.99
CA PRO A 229 9.15 5.59 -2.71
C PRO A 229 9.22 6.91 -3.49
N ALA A 230 10.42 7.48 -3.72
CA ALA A 230 10.56 8.69 -4.53
C ALA A 230 10.15 8.46 -5.99
N ARG A 231 10.46 7.29 -6.57
CA ARG A 231 10.05 6.91 -7.93
C ARG A 231 8.55 6.65 -8.00
N LEU A 232 8.04 5.88 -7.03
CA LEU A 232 6.63 5.50 -6.94
C LEU A 232 5.71 6.70 -6.76
N LEU A 233 6.05 7.66 -5.89
CA LEU A 233 5.19 8.79 -5.52
C LEU A 233 5.30 9.97 -6.50
N THR A 234 5.61 9.67 -7.77
CA THR A 234 5.56 10.62 -8.89
C THR A 234 4.33 10.35 -9.76
N PHE A 235 3.95 11.28 -10.63
CA PHE A 235 2.87 11.04 -11.59
C PHE A 235 3.49 10.57 -12.91
N SER A 236 2.84 9.63 -13.60
CA SER A 236 3.27 9.09 -14.91
C SER A 236 2.70 9.83 -16.11
#